data_AF-A0A3R7HK75-F1
#
_entry.id   AF-A0A3R7HK75-F1
#
_cell.length_a   1.000
_cell.length_b   1.000
_cell.length_c   1.000
_cell.angle_alpha   90.00
_cell.angle_beta   90.00
_cell.angle_gamma   90.00
#
_symmetry.space_group_name_H-M   'P 1'
#
loop_
_entity.id
_entity.type
_entity.pdbx_description
1 polymer ?
#
loop_
_entity_poly.entity_id
_entity_poly.type
_entity_poly.pdbx_seq_one_letter_code
_entity_poly.pdbx_strand_id
1 'polypeptide(L)'
;MLTDDAVRLLIADDDPNLLAAYVLFFSEHGFDIRTARNGIEALAQYCRWRPGAALLDVEMPCLDGRAVARRIRRAAFTPPPMLVAVTGLARSEDRTESLRSGFNHHFVKPVPMPVILAALTGRSRH
;
A
#
# COMPACT_ATOMS: atom_id res chain seq x y z
N MET A 1 -8.98 -27.61 9.49
CA MET A 1 -8.40 -26.49 10.26
C MET A 1 -7.56 -25.68 9.28
N LEU A 2 -8.15 -24.67 8.64
CA LEU A 2 -7.48 -23.86 7.62
C LEU A 2 -7.00 -22.58 8.30
N THR A 3 -5.75 -22.51 8.72
CA THR A 3 -5.11 -21.23 9.01
C THR A 3 -4.37 -20.82 7.75
N ASP A 4 -5.11 -20.31 6.78
CA ASP A 4 -4.51 -19.41 5.79
C ASP A 4 -4.46 -18.05 6.50
N ASP A 5 -3.31 -17.70 7.08
CA ASP A 5 -3.15 -16.42 7.77
C ASP A 5 -3.43 -15.29 6.77
N ALA A 6 -4.56 -14.59 6.95
CA ALA A 6 -4.97 -13.49 6.09
C ALA A 6 -3.81 -12.47 5.96
N VAL A 7 -3.45 -12.14 4.72
CA VAL A 7 -2.37 -11.18 4.47
C VAL A 7 -2.84 -9.81 4.98
N ARG A 8 -2.11 -9.27 5.95
CA ARG A 8 -2.37 -7.94 6.49
C ARG A 8 -2.02 -6.87 5.46
N LEU A 9 -2.99 -6.05 5.09
CA LEU A 9 -2.87 -4.94 4.14
C LEU A 9 -3.22 -3.61 4.80
N LEU A 10 -2.28 -2.68 4.78
CA LEU A 10 -2.57 -1.27 5.11
C LEU A 10 -2.94 -0.52 3.84
N ILE A 11 -4.01 0.26 3.89
CA ILE A 11 -4.43 1.13 2.77
C ILE A 11 -4.44 2.57 3.25
N ALA A 12 -3.73 3.46 2.57
CA ALA A 12 -3.69 4.88 2.93
C ALA A 12 -4.05 5.76 1.73
N ASP A 13 -5.12 6.53 1.89
CA ASP A 13 -5.67 7.44 0.89
C ASP A 13 -6.52 8.48 1.62
N ASP A 14 -6.50 9.74 1.21
CA ASP A 14 -7.28 10.80 1.85
C ASP A 14 -8.74 10.83 1.38
N ASP A 15 -9.08 10.12 0.29
CA ASP A 15 -10.46 9.94 -0.16
C ASP A 15 -11.16 8.80 0.61
N PRO A 16 -12.13 9.11 1.49
CA PRO A 16 -12.84 8.10 2.27
C PRO A 16 -13.71 7.16 1.42
N ASN A 17 -14.18 7.61 0.25
CA ASN A 17 -14.99 6.78 -0.63
C ASN A 17 -14.12 5.72 -1.30
N LEU A 18 -12.92 6.12 -1.74
CA LEU A 18 -11.96 5.20 -2.32
C LEU A 18 -11.45 4.19 -1.29
N LEU A 19 -11.18 4.63 -0.05
CA LEU A 19 -10.87 3.71 1.06
C LEU A 19 -11.98 2.69 1.28
N ALA A 20 -13.25 3.11 1.31
CA ALA A 20 -14.38 2.19 1.50
C ALA A 20 -14.48 1.16 0.36
N ALA A 21 -14.30 1.59 -0.89
CA ALA A 21 -14.28 0.70 -2.05
C ALA A 21 -13.12 -0.30 -1.99
N TYR A 22 -11.93 0.16 -1.61
CA TYR A 22 -10.77 -0.71 -1.42
C TYR A 22 -10.99 -1.73 -0.31
N VAL A 23 -11.52 -1.30 0.84
CA VAL A 23 -11.80 -2.21 1.96
C VAL A 23 -12.76 -3.31 1.52
N LEU A 24 -13.88 -2.96 0.87
CA LEU A 24 -14.85 -3.93 0.37
C LEU A 24 -14.18 -4.95 -0.56
N PHE A 25 -13.50 -4.46 -1.60
CA PHE A 25 -12.88 -5.31 -2.61
C PHE A 25 -11.80 -6.23 -2.02
N PHE A 26 -10.83 -5.70 -1.28
CA PHE A 26 -9.71 -6.52 -0.79
C PHE A 26 -10.11 -7.44 0.37
N SER A 27 -11.12 -7.10 1.17
CA SER A 27 -11.61 -7.99 2.23
C SER A 27 -12.23 -9.26 1.64
N GLU A 28 -12.99 -9.12 0.54
CA GLU A 28 -13.54 -10.25 -0.22
C GLU A 28 -12.45 -11.15 -0.83
N HIS A 29 -11.23 -10.64 -1.00
CA HIS A 29 -10.07 -11.38 -1.51
C HIS A 29 -9.12 -11.87 -0.40
N GLY A 30 -9.59 -11.93 0.85
CA GLY A 30 -8.88 -12.58 1.96
C GLY A 30 -7.83 -11.72 2.66
N PHE A 31 -7.83 -10.40 2.46
CA PHE A 31 -6.96 -9.50 3.21
C PHE A 31 -7.61 -9.09 4.54
N ASP A 32 -6.81 -9.08 5.61
CA ASP A 32 -7.13 -8.31 6.82
C ASP A 32 -6.66 -6.87 6.56
N ILE A 33 -7.53 -5.87 6.75
CA ILE A 33 -7.29 -4.50 6.28
C ILE A 33 -7.33 -3.50 7.43
N ARG A 34 -6.38 -2.57 7.41
CA ARG A 34 -6.50 -1.31 8.14
C ARG A 34 -6.33 -0.13 7.21
N THR A 35 -7.02 0.97 7.50
CA THR A 35 -7.02 2.18 6.67
C THR A 35 -6.42 3.37 7.41
N ALA A 36 -5.81 4.28 6.65
CA ALA A 36 -5.30 5.56 7.14
C ALA A 36 -5.67 6.67 6.16
N ARG A 37 -5.86 7.90 6.64
CA ARG A 37 -6.26 9.04 5.80
C ARG A 37 -5.15 10.05 5.53
N ASN A 38 -3.97 9.79 6.05
CA ASN A 38 -2.78 10.61 5.87
C ASN A 38 -1.51 9.79 6.16
N GLY A 39 -0.34 10.29 5.75
CA GLY A 39 0.89 9.52 5.93
C GLY A 39 1.36 9.35 7.37
N ILE A 40 0.96 10.22 8.30
CA ILE A 40 1.30 10.05 9.72
C ILE A 40 0.52 8.89 10.33
N GLU A 41 -0.79 8.83 10.08
CA GLU A 41 -1.64 7.70 10.44
C GLU A 41 -1.14 6.41 9.79
N ALA A 42 -0.80 6.45 8.49
CA ALA A 42 -0.31 5.29 7.76
C ALA A 42 0.97 4.73 8.39
N LEU A 43 1.94 5.61 8.67
CA LEU A 43 3.19 5.19 9.30
C LEU A 43 2.96 4.66 10.73
N ALA A 44 2.13 5.33 11.53
CA ALA A 44 1.83 4.89 12.89
C ALA A 44 1.15 3.51 12.90
N GLN A 45 0.19 3.28 12.01
CA GLN A 45 -0.47 1.99 11.85
C GLN A 45 0.50 0.91 11.35
N TYR A 46 1.33 1.23 10.37
CA TYR A 46 2.33 0.31 9.87
C TYR A 46 3.26 -0.15 11.00
N CYS A 47 3.81 0.78 11.79
CA CYS A 47 4.73 0.46 12.89
C CYS A 47 4.09 -0.42 13.97
N ARG A 48 2.80 -0.21 14.27
CA ARG A 48 2.06 -0.96 15.29
C ARG A 48 1.62 -2.35 14.83
N TRP A 49 1.18 -2.47 13.58
CA TRP A 49 0.51 -3.68 13.09
C TRP A 49 1.38 -4.54 12.17
N ARG A 50 2.43 -3.94 11.60
CA ARG A 50 3.43 -4.57 10.73
C ARG A 50 2.80 -5.41 9.61
N PRO A 51 1.99 -4.77 8.74
CA PRO A 51 1.34 -5.49 7.64
C PRO A 51 2.38 -6.01 6.64
N GLY A 52 2.05 -7.12 5.97
CA GLY A 52 2.89 -7.69 4.91
C GLY A 52 2.85 -6.88 3.62
N ALA A 53 1.80 -6.09 3.42
CA ALA A 53 1.65 -5.19 2.29
C ALA A 53 1.06 -3.83 2.67
N ALA A 54 1.36 -2.80 1.89
CA ALA A 54 0.72 -1.50 1.99
C ALA A 54 0.42 -0.90 0.61
N LEU A 55 -0.81 -0.42 0.45
CA LEU A 55 -1.29 0.38 -0.67
C LEU A 55 -1.32 1.84 -0.22
N LEU A 56 -0.54 2.72 -0.84
CA LEU A 56 -0.40 4.11 -0.39
C LEU A 56 -0.62 5.07 -1.55
N ASP A 57 -1.44 6.11 -1.35
CA ASP A 57 -1.36 7.31 -2.18
C ASP A 57 -0.04 8.05 -1.88
N VAL A 58 0.54 8.65 -2.92
CA VAL A 58 1.68 9.55 -2.77
C VAL A 58 1.22 10.91 -2.28
N GLU A 59 0.09 11.40 -2.80
CA GLU A 59 -0.44 12.73 -2.57
C GLU A 59 -1.35 12.75 -1.35
N MET A 60 -0.78 12.52 -0.17
CA MET A 60 -1.52 12.56 1.10
C MET A 60 -1.13 13.77 1.96
N PRO A 61 -2.04 14.30 2.78
CA PRO A 61 -1.74 15.37 3.73
C PRO A 61 -0.80 14.91 4.85
N CYS A 62 -0.22 15.87 5.57
CA CYS A 62 0.71 15.72 6.71
C CYS A 62 2.06 15.09 6.38
N LEU A 63 2.07 13.92 5.73
CA LEU A 63 3.25 13.21 5.29
C LEU A 63 2.95 12.50 3.98
N ASP A 64 3.76 12.75 2.96
CA ASP A 64 3.56 12.13 1.64
C ASP A 64 3.88 10.61 1.67
N GLY A 65 3.27 9.87 0.74
CA GLY A 65 3.42 8.41 0.67
C GLY A 65 4.87 7.97 0.40
N ARG A 66 5.67 8.76 -0.33
CA ARG A 66 7.09 8.46 -0.56
C ARG A 66 7.89 8.56 0.73
N ALA A 67 7.57 9.52 1.59
CA ALA A 67 8.19 9.71 2.89
C ALA A 67 7.79 8.63 3.90
N VAL A 68 6.57 8.08 3.79
CA VAL A 68 6.15 6.87 4.49
C VAL A 68 6.97 5.67 4.02
N ALA A 69 7.04 5.43 2.71
CA ALA A 69 7.78 4.31 2.12
C ALA A 69 9.26 4.32 2.53
N ARG A 70 9.93 5.48 2.44
CA ARG A 70 11.33 5.63 2.88
C ARG A 70 11.53 5.25 4.34
N ARG A 71 10.61 5.63 5.23
CA ARG A 71 10.70 5.30 6.67
C ARG A 71 10.47 3.82 6.92
N ILE A 72 9.50 3.20 6.23
CA ILE A 72 9.27 1.76 6.29
C ILE A 72 10.51 0.99 5.84
N ARG A 73 11.15 1.38 4.73
CA ARG A 73 12.37 0.72 4.24
C ARG A 73 13.55 0.89 5.19
N ARG A 74 13.73 2.07 5.79
CA ARG A 74 14.80 2.32 6.78
C ARG A 74 14.69 1.46 8.03
N ALA A 75 13.48 1.04 8.41
CA ALA A 75 13.27 0.17 9.55
C ALA A 75 13.68 -1.30 9.28
N ALA A 76 14.10 -1.65 8.06
CA ALA A 76 14.74 -2.92 7.70
C ALA A 76 13.96 -4.17 8.16
N PHE A 77 12.63 -4.16 7.99
CA PHE A 77 11.79 -5.32 8.31
C PHE A 77 12.10 -6.53 7.43
N THR A 78 12.09 -7.72 8.04
CA THR A 78 12.33 -9.00 7.36
C THR A 78 11.13 -9.94 7.57
N PRO A 79 10.48 -10.42 6.49
CA PRO A 79 10.68 -10.02 5.10
C PRO A 79 10.26 -8.55 4.85
N PRO A 80 10.79 -7.89 3.81
CA PRO A 80 10.39 -6.53 3.48
C PRO A 80 8.93 -6.52 2.96
N PRO A 81 8.09 -5.57 3.42
CA PRO A 81 6.71 -5.50 2.98
C PRO A 81 6.62 -5.22 1.48
N MET A 82 5.52 -5.61 0.87
CA MET A 82 5.16 -5.10 -0.44
C MET A 82 4.59 -3.69 -0.31
N LEU A 83 5.18 -2.72 -1.01
CA LEU A 83 4.68 -1.34 -1.04
C LEU A 83 4.20 -1.01 -2.45
N VAL A 84 2.93 -0.65 -2.60
CA VAL A 84 2.31 -0.28 -3.87
C VAL A 84 1.85 1.17 -3.80
N ALA A 85 2.31 2.00 -4.71
CA ALA A 85 1.82 3.37 -4.88
C ALA A 85 0.62 3.38 -5.82
N VAL A 86 -0.48 4.03 -5.42
CA VAL A 86 -1.63 4.33 -6.29
C VAL A 86 -1.96 5.81 -6.18
N THR A 87 -1.69 6.58 -7.23
CA THR A 87 -1.67 8.05 -7.15
C THR A 87 -2.15 8.69 -8.45
N GLY A 88 -2.50 9.98 -8.44
CA GLY A 88 -2.80 10.74 -9.67
C GLY A 88 -1.55 11.11 -10.49
N LEU A 89 -0.35 10.94 -9.91
CA LEU A 89 0.92 11.32 -10.54
C LEU A 89 1.31 10.42 -11.73
N ALA A 90 1.09 10.91 -12.95
CA ALA A 90 1.27 10.12 -14.17
C ALA A 90 2.63 10.29 -14.87
N ARG A 91 3.50 11.22 -14.44
CA ARG A 91 4.75 11.50 -15.15
C ARG A 91 5.78 10.39 -14.93
N SER A 92 6.64 10.16 -15.92
CA SER A 92 7.71 9.16 -15.83
C SER A 92 8.70 9.43 -14.68
N GLU A 93 8.92 10.71 -14.37
CA GLU A 93 9.71 11.15 -13.21
C GLU A 93 9.05 10.71 -11.90
N ASP A 94 7.73 10.89 -11.78
CA ASP A 94 6.98 10.53 -10.58
C ASP A 94 7.07 9.02 -10.28
N ARG A 95 7.01 8.20 -11.35
CA ARG A 95 7.22 6.76 -11.26
C ARG A 95 8.61 6.43 -10.75
N THR A 96 9.63 7.05 -11.32
CA THR A 96 11.03 6.87 -10.93
C THR A 96 11.24 7.23 -9.46
N GLU A 97 10.66 8.34 -9.01
CA GLU A 97 10.77 8.80 -7.63
C GLU A 97 10.05 7.89 -6.63
N SER A 98 8.88 7.36 -6.98
CA SER A 98 8.21 6.34 -6.16
C SER A 98 9.08 5.10 -5.99
N LEU A 99 9.64 4.57 -7.08
CA LEU A 99 10.51 3.39 -7.02
C LEU A 99 11.77 3.65 -6.17
N ARG A 100 12.42 4.80 -6.35
CA ARG A 100 13.57 5.23 -5.54
C ARG A 100 13.24 5.39 -4.05
N SER A 101 12.00 5.73 -3.74
CA SER A 101 11.51 5.85 -2.36
C SER A 101 11.22 4.51 -1.69
N GLY A 102 11.28 3.41 -2.46
CA GLY A 102 11.15 2.05 -1.95
C GLY A 102 9.84 1.35 -2.31
N PHE A 103 8.99 1.94 -3.15
CA PHE A 103 7.82 1.25 -3.69
C PHE A 103 8.23 0.11 -4.63
N ASN A 104 7.46 -0.98 -4.62
CA ASN A 104 7.59 -2.09 -5.56
C ASN A 104 6.83 -1.82 -6.86
N HIS A 105 5.67 -1.18 -6.75
CA HIS A 105 4.81 -0.84 -7.89
C HIS A 105 4.33 0.59 -7.78
N HIS A 106 4.07 1.20 -8.93
CA HIS A 106 3.43 2.51 -9.07
C HIS A 106 2.33 2.36 -10.11
N PHE A 107 1.10 2.66 -9.70
CA PHE A 107 -0.09 2.73 -10.54
C PHE A 107 -0.67 4.15 -10.52
N VAL A 108 -1.19 4.55 -11.67
CA VAL A 108 -1.81 5.86 -11.87
C VAL A 108 -3.33 5.70 -11.79
N LYS A 109 -4.00 6.55 -11.03
CA LYS A 109 -5.47 6.60 -10.97
C LYS A 109 -6.02 7.17 -12.31
N PRO A 110 -7.09 6.59 -12.89
CA PRO A 110 -7.80 5.39 -12.43
C PRO A 110 -7.05 4.10 -12.80
N VAL A 111 -6.92 3.19 -11.84
CA VAL A 111 -6.38 1.84 -12.04
C VAL A 111 -7.42 0.80 -11.59
N PRO A 112 -7.68 -0.26 -12.35
CA PRO A 112 -8.60 -1.31 -11.92
C PRO A 112 -8.08 -2.08 -10.69
N MET A 113 -8.93 -2.30 -9.69
CA MET A 113 -8.57 -3.05 -8.48
C MET A 113 -7.96 -4.44 -8.74
N PRO A 114 -8.42 -5.22 -9.74
CA PRO A 114 -7.80 -6.50 -10.07
C PRO A 114 -6.32 -6.40 -10.47
N VAL A 115 -5.88 -5.28 -11.04
CA VAL A 115 -4.47 -5.05 -11.39
C VAL A 115 -3.63 -4.85 -10.12
N ILE A 116 -4.15 -4.10 -9.16
CA ILE A 116 -3.51 -3.91 -7.85
C ILE A 116 -3.44 -5.25 -7.10
N LEU A 117 -4.53 -6.03 -7.11
CA LEU A 117 -4.58 -7.34 -6.49
C LEU A 117 -3.54 -8.30 -7.06
N ALA A 118 -3.38 -8.33 -8.38
CA ALA A 118 -2.36 -9.16 -9.04
C ALA A 118 -0.94 -8.76 -8.59
N ALA A 119 -0.69 -7.45 -8.41
CA ALA A 119 0.58 -6.99 -7.86
C ALA A 119 0.77 -7.44 -6.40
N LEU A 120 -0.26 -7.32 -5.56
CA LEU A 120 -0.24 -7.72 -4.15
C LEU A 120 -0.01 -9.23 -3.93
N THR A 121 -0.59 -10.05 -4.80
CA THR A 121 -0.57 -11.52 -4.70
C THR A 121 0.50 -12.19 -5.56
N GLY A 122 1.13 -11.45 -6.49
CA GLY A 122 2.18 -11.94 -7.40
C GLY A 122 3.49 -12.39 -6.74
N ARG A 123 3.53 -12.51 -5.41
CA ARG A 123 4.68 -13.01 -4.62
C ARG A 123 4.62 -14.49 -4.24
N SER A 124 3.73 -15.27 -4.83
CA SER A 124 3.67 -16.71 -4.56
C SER A 124 3.72 -17.53 -5.86
N ARG A 125 4.93 -17.78 -6.36
CA ARG A 125 5.36 -19.03 -7.04
C ARG A 125 6.83 -18.95 -7.46
N HIS A 126 7.64 -19.75 -6.76
CA HIS A 126 9.05 -20.12 -6.95
C HIS A 126 10.10 -19.25 -6.25
#